data_AF-A0A5C8LP03-F1
#
_entry.id   AF-A0A5C8LP03-F1
#
_cell.length_a   1.000
_cell.length_b   1.000
_cell.length_c   1.000
_cell.angle_alpha   90.00
_cell.angle_beta   90.00
_cell.angle_gamma   90.00
#
_symmetry.space_group_name_H-M   'P 1'
#
loop_
_entity.id
_entity.type
_entity.pdbx_description
1 polymer ?
#
loop_
_entity_poly.entity_id
_entity_poly.type
_entity_poly.pdbx_seq_one_letter_code
_entity_poly.pdbx_strand_id
1 'polypeptide(L)'
;MDFLNRHLWLKRTLMFLAILVAAPFAGYLLLFIEVVGLEVAFTCLLILINPFLTWLKMHVDDIRTTFRAISNNLHKHIMASPVVYFSHAASSTALFAITGVIFVSVAVWLPLFIVGARYA
;
A
#
# COMPACT_ATOMS: atom_id res chain seq x y z
N MET A 1 -21.70 -26.82 -27.91
CA MET A 1 -20.85 -27.86 -27.28
C MET A 1 -20.22 -28.83 -28.30
N ASP A 2 -20.78 -29.00 -29.49
CA ASP A 2 -20.28 -29.96 -30.51
C ASP A 2 -18.94 -29.63 -31.18
N PHE A 3 -18.46 -28.39 -31.10
CA PHE A 3 -17.15 -28.01 -31.66
C PHE A 3 -15.99 -28.55 -30.79
N LEU A 4 -16.09 -28.40 -29.47
CA LEU A 4 -15.10 -28.88 -28.51
C LEU A 4 -15.08 -30.41 -28.38
N ASN A 5 -16.24 -31.05 -28.51
CA ASN A 5 -16.32 -32.51 -28.53
C ASN A 5 -15.69 -33.12 -29.79
N ARG A 6 -15.67 -32.39 -30.92
CA ARG A 6 -14.96 -32.81 -32.15
C ARG A 6 -13.45 -32.66 -32.04
N HIS A 7 -12.95 -31.72 -31.24
CA HIS A 7 -11.52 -31.47 -31.06
C HIS A 7 -11.08 -31.76 -29.62
N LEU A 8 -10.98 -33.04 -29.27
CA LEU A 8 -10.61 -33.53 -27.94
C LEU A 8 -9.29 -32.95 -27.42
N TRP A 9 -8.32 -32.74 -28.31
CA TRP A 9 -7.03 -32.12 -28.00
C TRP A 9 -7.19 -30.68 -27.52
N LEU A 10 -8.01 -29.89 -28.21
CA LEU A 10 -8.29 -28.49 -27.86
C LEU A 10 -8.97 -28.40 -26.48
N LYS A 11 -9.95 -29.28 -26.20
CA LYS A 11 -10.62 -29.38 -24.90
C LYS A 11 -9.61 -29.64 -23.77
N ARG A 12 -8.73 -30.63 -23.94
CA ARG A 12 -7.71 -30.97 -22.93
C ARG A 12 -6.70 -29.84 -22.72
N THR A 13 -6.25 -29.18 -23.79
CA THR A 13 -5.33 -28.05 -23.68
C THR A 13 -5.94 -26.90 -22.89
N LEU A 14 -7.21 -26.57 -23.14
CA LEU A 14 -7.91 -25.51 -22.39
C LEU A 14 -8.11 -25.87 -20.91
N MET A 15 -8.46 -27.12 -20.61
CA MET A 15 -8.57 -27.59 -19.22
C MET A 15 -7.23 -27.51 -18.48
N PHE A 16 -6.14 -27.93 -19.14
CA PHE A 16 -4.80 -27.86 -18.55
C PHE A 16 -4.36 -26.41 -18.33
N LEU A 17 -4.61 -25.52 -19.30
CA LEU A 17 -4.31 -24.10 -19.18
C LEU A 17 -5.03 -23.46 -17.98
N ALA A 18 -6.32 -23.78 -17.80
CA ALA A 18 -7.10 -23.29 -16.67
C ALA A 18 -6.54 -23.76 -15.32
N ILE A 19 -6.11 -25.03 -15.23
CA ILE A 19 -5.49 -25.56 -14.00
C ILE A 19 -4.12 -24.91 -13.78
N LEU A 20 -3.34 -24.65 -14.83
CA LEU A 20 -2.03 -24.00 -14.72
C LEU A 20 -2.15 -22.58 -14.14
N VAL A 21 -3.16 -21.82 -14.57
CA VAL A 21 -3.45 -20.47 -14.03
C VAL A 21 -3.84 -20.54 -12.55
N ALA A 22 -4.52 -21.60 -12.13
CA ALA A 22 -4.94 -21.80 -10.75
C ALA A 22 -3.87 -22.48 -9.86
N ALA A 23 -2.87 -23.12 -10.46
CA ALA A 23 -1.79 -23.83 -9.76
C ALA A 23 -1.07 -23.01 -8.68
N PRO A 24 -0.74 -21.70 -8.85
CA PRO A 24 -0.12 -20.93 -7.77
C PRO A 24 -1.00 -20.75 -6.53
N PHE A 25 -2.33 -20.88 -6.68
CA PHE A 25 -3.29 -20.74 -5.57
C PHE A 25 -3.75 -22.10 -5.03
N ALA A 26 -3.72 -23.14 -5.87
CA ALA A 26 -4.25 -24.46 -5.58
C ALA A 26 -3.32 -25.56 -6.13
N GLY A 27 -2.07 -25.59 -5.66
CA GLY A 27 -1.02 -26.51 -6.16
C GLY A 27 -1.37 -28.00 -6.05
N TYR A 28 -2.27 -28.37 -5.13
CA TYR A 28 -2.81 -29.72 -5.02
C TYR A 28 -3.55 -30.17 -6.30
N LEU A 29 -4.08 -29.25 -7.13
CA LEU A 29 -4.72 -29.60 -8.39
C LEU A 29 -3.77 -30.26 -9.38
N LEU A 30 -2.48 -29.92 -9.35
CA LEU A 30 -1.47 -30.58 -10.20
C LEU A 30 -1.26 -32.05 -9.79
N LEU A 31 -1.29 -32.34 -8.49
CA LEU A 31 -1.23 -33.72 -7.98
C LEU A 31 -2.48 -34.52 -8.38
N PHE A 32 -3.66 -33.88 -8.39
CA PHE A 32 -4.89 -34.53 -8.86
C PHE A 32 -4.84 -34.89 -10.35
N ILE A 33 -4.15 -34.10 -11.19
CA ILE A 33 -3.96 -34.45 -12.61
C ILE A 33 -3.18 -35.76 -12.73
N GLU A 34 -2.13 -35.95 -11.93
CA GLU A 34 -1.27 -37.14 -11.98
C GLU A 34 -1.98 -38.39 -11.45
N VAL A 35 -2.76 -38.26 -10.37
CA VAL A 35 -3.37 -39.42 -9.69
C VAL A 35 -4.74 -39.80 -10.28
N VAL A 36 -5.59 -38.81 -10.59
CA VAL A 36 -7.01 -39.03 -10.92
C VAL A 36 -7.35 -38.62 -12.36
N GLY A 37 -6.45 -37.87 -12.99
CA GLY A 37 -6.59 -37.42 -14.37
C GLY A 37 -7.17 -36.01 -14.49
N LEU A 38 -6.97 -35.45 -15.69
CA LEU A 38 -7.22 -34.06 -16.00
C LEU A 38 -8.68 -33.62 -15.81
N GLU A 39 -9.63 -34.46 -16.19
CA GLU A 39 -11.06 -34.08 -16.16
C GLU A 39 -11.55 -33.91 -14.72
N VAL A 40 -11.13 -34.81 -13.81
CA VAL A 40 -11.51 -34.74 -12.40
C VAL A 40 -10.85 -33.54 -11.73
N ALA A 41 -9.57 -33.28 -12.00
CA ALA A 41 -8.88 -32.09 -11.51
C ALA A 41 -9.56 -30.80 -11.98
N PHE A 42 -10.04 -30.77 -13.24
CA PHE A 42 -10.80 -29.64 -13.78
C PHE A 42 -12.18 -29.49 -13.12
N THR A 43 -12.88 -30.59 -12.82
CA THR A 43 -14.13 -30.53 -12.05
C THR A 43 -13.91 -29.99 -10.64
N CYS A 44 -12.84 -30.42 -9.96
CA CYS A 44 -12.45 -29.88 -8.66
C CYS A 44 -12.16 -28.38 -8.74
N LEU A 45 -11.46 -27.92 -9.77
CA LEU A 45 -11.24 -26.50 -10.04
C LEU A 45 -12.57 -25.73 -10.15
N LEU A 46 -13.52 -26.24 -10.95
CA LEU A 46 -14.82 -25.60 -11.13
C LEU A 46 -15.62 -25.49 -9.83
N ILE A 47 -15.55 -26.51 -8.97
CA ILE A 47 -16.18 -26.47 -7.64
C ILE A 47 -15.50 -25.39 -6.76
N LEU A 48 -14.19 -25.25 -6.89
CA LEU A 48 -13.39 -24.30 -6.10
C LEU A 48 -13.53 -22.84 -6.56
N ILE A 49 -14.06 -22.57 -7.75
CA ILE A 49 -14.24 -21.21 -8.28
C ILE A 49 -15.12 -20.37 -7.37
N ASN A 50 -16.24 -20.90 -6.89
CA ASN A 50 -17.20 -20.12 -6.11
C ASN A 50 -16.64 -19.67 -4.74
N PRO A 51 -16.02 -20.55 -3.92
CA PRO A 51 -15.36 -20.10 -2.70
C PRO A 51 -14.17 -19.17 -2.99
N PHE A 52 -13.44 -19.38 -4.10
CA PHE A 52 -12.35 -18.49 -4.50
C PHE A 52 -12.83 -17.08 -4.86
N LEU A 53 -13.91 -16.94 -5.63
CA LEU A 53 -14.53 -15.65 -5.96
C LEU A 53 -15.05 -14.96 -4.70
N THR A 54 -15.60 -15.71 -3.76
CA THR A 54 -16.06 -15.18 -2.47
C THR A 54 -14.89 -14.68 -1.64
N TRP A 55 -13.81 -15.45 -1.54
CA TRP A 55 -12.57 -15.05 -0.88
C TRP A 55 -11.97 -13.78 -1.49
N LEU A 56 -11.89 -13.72 -2.82
CA LEU A 56 -11.38 -12.56 -3.54
C LEU A 56 -12.24 -11.32 -3.28
N LYS A 57 -13.56 -11.47 -3.32
CA LYS A 57 -14.49 -10.38 -3.03
C LYS A 57 -14.29 -9.84 -1.62
N MET A 58 -14.15 -10.71 -0.62
CA MET A 58 -13.88 -10.30 0.76
C MET A 58 -12.59 -9.49 0.87
N HIS A 59 -11.51 -9.93 0.21
CA HIS A 59 -10.24 -9.19 0.23
C HIS A 59 -10.34 -7.83 -0.47
N VAL A 60 -11.03 -7.76 -1.60
CA VAL A 60 -11.27 -6.49 -2.31
C VAL A 60 -12.08 -5.53 -1.45
N ASP A 61 -13.14 -6.02 -0.79
CA ASP A 61 -13.97 -5.21 0.09
C ASP A 61 -13.17 -4.74 1.33
N ASP A 62 -12.30 -5.58 1.89
CA ASP A 62 -11.45 -5.22 3.03
C ASP A 62 -10.43 -4.13 2.66
N ILE A 63 -9.77 -4.26 1.51
CA ILE A 63 -8.88 -3.21 0.98
C ILE A 63 -9.66 -1.90 0.77
N ARG A 64 -10.86 -1.98 0.20
CA ARG A 64 -11.70 -0.79 -0.05
C ARG A 64 -12.12 -0.11 1.24
N THR A 65 -12.52 -0.88 2.25
CA THR A 65 -12.92 -0.32 3.55
C THR A 65 -11.73 0.28 4.29
N THR A 66 -10.58 -0.38 4.24
CA THR A 66 -9.32 0.12 4.81
C THR A 66 -8.92 1.44 4.16
N PHE A 67 -8.94 1.53 2.82
CA PHE A 67 -8.62 2.76 2.12
C PHE A 67 -9.60 3.90 2.45
N ARG A 68 -10.90 3.59 2.54
CA ARG A 68 -11.91 4.57 2.96
C ARG A 68 -11.69 5.03 4.40
N ALA A 69 -11.31 4.14 5.32
CA ALA A 69 -11.00 4.50 6.70
C ALA A 69 -9.76 5.39 6.77
N ILE A 70 -8.68 5.06 6.04
CA ILE A 70 -7.48 5.89 5.96
C ILE A 70 -7.82 7.27 5.41
N SER A 71 -8.54 7.36 4.30
CA SER A 71 -8.94 8.64 3.69
C SER A 71 -9.78 9.49 4.63
N ASN A 72 -10.78 8.90 5.30
CA ASN A 72 -11.61 9.60 6.27
C ASN A 72 -10.81 10.09 7.48
N ASN A 73 -9.89 9.27 7.99
CA ASN A 73 -9.04 9.64 9.11
C ASN A 73 -8.05 10.74 8.72
N LEU A 74 -7.46 10.67 7.52
CA LEU A 74 -6.57 11.70 7.00
C LEU A 74 -7.29 13.05 6.87
N HIS A 75 -8.52 13.05 6.34
CA HIS A 75 -9.32 14.26 6.19
C HIS A 75 -9.74 14.88 7.54
N LYS A 76 -9.99 14.03 8.54
CA LYS A 76 -10.30 14.46 9.92
C LYS A 76 -9.06 14.70 10.77
N HIS A 77 -7.86 14.44 10.24
CA HIS A 77 -6.64 14.51 11.03
C HIS A 77 -6.32 15.97 11.34
N ILE A 78 -6.17 16.26 12.63
CA ILE A 78 -5.96 17.61 13.18
C ILE A 78 -4.71 18.29 12.59
N MET A 79 -3.70 17.52 12.17
CA MET A 79 -2.49 18.05 11.50
C MET A 79 -2.75 18.59 10.08
N ALA A 80 -3.85 18.20 9.43
CA ALA A 80 -4.27 18.79 8.16
C ALA A 80 -5.05 20.10 8.36
N SER A 81 -5.33 20.48 9.62
CA SER A 81 -5.99 21.76 9.88
C SER A 81 -5.01 22.91 9.62
N PRO A 82 -5.41 23.92 8.83
CA PRO A 82 -4.54 25.05 8.50
C PRO A 82 -4.14 25.86 9.74
N VAL A 83 -4.95 25.81 10.80
CA VAL A 83 -4.68 26.47 12.08
C VAL A 83 -3.46 25.86 12.78
N VAL A 84 -3.36 24.52 12.82
CA VAL A 84 -2.22 23.84 13.46
C VAL A 84 -0.95 24.09 12.66
N TYR A 85 -1.00 24.00 11.34
CA TYR A 85 0.14 24.35 10.47
C TYR A 85 0.62 25.78 10.69
N PHE A 86 -0.30 26.75 10.71
CA PHE A 86 0.03 28.16 10.94
C PHE A 86 0.66 28.37 12.32
N SER A 87 0.13 27.72 13.36
CA SER A 87 0.70 27.82 14.71
C SER A 87 2.15 27.31 14.78
N HIS A 88 2.45 26.17 14.15
CA HIS A 88 3.81 25.63 14.09
C HIS A 88 4.74 26.49 13.24
N ALA A 89 4.27 26.99 12.10
CA ALA A 89 5.05 27.87 11.24
C ALA A 89 5.39 29.19 11.96
N ALA A 90 4.39 29.80 12.62
CA ALA A 90 4.57 31.03 13.39
C ALA A 90 5.51 30.82 14.58
N SER A 91 5.33 29.74 15.36
CA SER A 91 6.21 29.43 16.49
C SER A 91 7.64 29.17 16.06
N SER A 92 7.84 28.43 14.96
CA SER A 92 9.18 28.13 14.44
C SER A 92 9.87 29.38 13.91
N THR A 93 9.14 30.24 13.21
CA THR A 93 9.66 31.53 12.73
C THR A 93 10.03 32.45 13.89
N ALA A 94 9.19 32.53 14.91
CA ALA A 94 9.46 33.33 16.11
C ALA A 94 10.71 32.82 16.85
N LEU A 95 10.82 31.50 17.04
CA LEU A 95 12.01 30.89 17.65
C LEU A 95 13.26 31.18 16.83
N PHE A 96 13.21 31.02 15.51
CA PHE A 96 14.35 31.31 14.65
C PHE A 96 14.78 32.78 14.73
N ALA A 97 13.82 33.71 14.71
CA ALA A 97 14.11 35.14 14.85
C ALA A 97 14.75 35.48 16.20
N ILE A 98 14.18 34.99 17.32
CA ILE A 98 14.72 35.23 18.66
C ILE A 98 16.13 34.66 18.78
N THR A 99 16.33 33.40 18.35
CA THR A 99 17.62 32.74 18.46
C THR A 99 18.67 33.41 17.57
N GLY A 100 18.28 33.85 16.37
CA GLY A 100 19.13 34.61 15.47
C GLY A 100 19.56 35.96 16.05
N VAL A 101 18.63 36.71 16.66
CA VAL A 101 18.95 37.98 17.33
C VAL A 101 19.91 37.75 18.49
N ILE A 102 19.63 36.78 19.37
CA ILE A 102 20.51 36.44 20.50
C ILE A 102 21.90 36.05 19.98
N PHE A 103 21.97 35.22 18.95
CA PHE A 103 23.24 34.79 18.36
C PHE A 103 24.04 35.98 17.82
N VAL A 104 23.43 36.86 17.04
CA VAL A 104 24.13 38.04 16.49
C VAL A 104 24.57 38.99 17.62
N SER A 105 23.73 39.23 18.62
CA SER A 105 24.07 40.06 19.77
C SER A 105 25.25 39.50 20.57
N VAL A 106 25.28 38.20 20.84
CA VAL A 106 26.30 37.56 21.68
C VAL A 106 27.58 37.22 20.89
N ALA A 107 27.46 36.70 19.68
CA ALA A 107 28.61 36.23 18.91
C ALA A 107 29.33 37.34 18.14
N VAL A 108 28.59 38.38 17.72
CA VAL A 108 29.16 39.48 16.91
C VAL A 108 29.34 40.74 17.74
N TRP A 109 28.26 41.26 18.33
CA TRP A 109 28.31 42.57 18.98
C TRP A 109 29.05 42.56 20.31
N LEU A 110 28.83 41.56 21.17
CA LEU A 110 29.47 41.50 22.48
C LEU A 110 31.01 41.48 22.40
N PRO A 111 31.68 40.66 21.54
CA PRO A 111 33.12 40.71 21.39
C PRO A 111 33.61 42.04 20.80
N LEU A 112 32.88 42.61 19.83
CA LEU A 112 33.18 43.92 19.25
C LEU A 112 33.20 45.03 20.31
N PHE A 113 32.23 45.04 21.23
CA PHE A 113 32.20 46.00 22.34
C PHE A 113 33.34 45.77 23.33
N ILE A 114 33.65 44.52 23.69
CA ILE A 114 34.76 44.19 24.60
C ILE A 114 36.10 44.63 24.01
N VAL A 115 36.32 44.39 22.71
CA VAL A 115 37.53 44.79 22.01
C VAL A 115 37.59 46.31 21.87
N GLY A 116 36.52 46.96 21.43
CA GLY A 116 36.46 48.42 21.29
C GLY A 116 36.69 49.16 22.61
N ALA A 117 36.12 48.66 23.72
CA ALA A 117 36.31 49.23 25.05
C ALA A 117 37.75 49.10 25.59
N ARG A 118 38.58 48.22 25.01
CA ARG A 118 40.02 48.11 25.36
C ARG A 118 40.91 49.08 24.59
N TYR A 119 40.40 49.68 23.52
CA TYR A 119 41.13 50.61 22.65
C TYR A 119 40.56 52.04 22.66
N ALA A 120 39.57 52.31 23.52
CA ALA A 120 39.03 53.64 23.83
C ALA A 120 39.55 54.11 25.19
#